data_AF-A0A8X6YTX4-F1
#
_entry.id   AF-A0A8X6YTX4-F1
#
_cell.length_a   1.000
_cell.length_b   1.000
_cell.length_c   1.000
_cell.angle_alpha   90.00
_cell.angle_beta   90.00
_cell.angle_gamma   90.00
#
_symmetry.space_group_name_H-M   'P 1'
#
loop_
_entity.id
_entity.type
_entity.pdbx_description
1 polymer ?
#
loop_
_entity_poly.entity_id
_entity_poly.type
_entity_poly.pdbx_seq_one_letter_code
_entity_poly.pdbx_strand_id
1 'polypeptide(L)'
;MISEKNSEIVVADERIRQCRVYFTLKTFQHTGYVVIETHPMVRKSVLQQTRLRINWSACDVDDFLIINRCSNCLEYNHRADECNKPTTCFHCSGEYKGKDGS
;
A
#
# COMPACT_ATOMS: atom_id res chain seq x y z
N MET A 1 -18.50 -8.65 -16.15
CA MET A 1 -17.57 -8.23 -17.23
C MET A 1 -16.81 -6.98 -16.81
N ILE A 2 -15.66 -7.13 -16.15
CA ILE A 2 -14.71 -6.02 -15.91
C ILE A 2 -13.93 -5.72 -17.20
N SER A 3 -13.73 -6.74 -18.02
CA SER A 3 -12.98 -6.70 -19.29
C SER A 3 -13.64 -5.87 -20.39
N GLU A 4 -14.98 -5.79 -20.46
CA GLU A 4 -15.67 -5.00 -21.50
C GLU A 4 -15.61 -3.49 -21.24
N LYS A 5 -15.60 -3.08 -19.96
CA LYS A 5 -15.61 -1.66 -19.56
C LYS A 5 -14.20 -1.08 -19.33
N ASN A 6 -13.17 -1.92 -19.40
CA ASN A 6 -11.76 -1.55 -19.34
C ASN A 6 -11.03 -2.21 -20.51
N SER A 7 -11.57 -2.08 -21.72
CA SER A 7 -11.01 -2.64 -22.98
C SER A 7 -9.60 -2.14 -23.32
N GLU A 8 -9.09 -1.18 -22.57
CA GLU A 8 -7.75 -0.62 -22.65
C GLU A 8 -6.76 -1.33 -21.68
N ILE A 9 -7.27 -2.16 -20.75
CA ILE A 9 -6.48 -3.14 -19.97
C ILE A 9 -6.53 -4.50 -20.69
N VAL A 10 -6.11 -4.54 -21.95
CA VAL A 10 -5.98 -5.81 -22.67
C VAL A 10 -4.59 -6.35 -22.41
N VAL A 11 -4.48 -7.23 -21.41
CA VAL A 11 -3.31 -8.06 -21.23
C VAL A 11 -3.51 -9.33 -22.05
N ALA A 12 -2.63 -9.54 -23.02
CA ALA A 12 -2.73 -10.58 -24.06
C ALA A 12 -2.56 -12.02 -23.52
N ASP A 13 -2.01 -12.18 -22.32
CA ASP A 13 -1.73 -13.48 -21.72
C ASP A 13 -2.69 -13.75 -20.55
N GLU A 14 -3.48 -14.81 -20.65
CA GLU A 14 -4.46 -15.19 -19.62
C GLU A 14 -3.81 -15.57 -18.29
N ARG A 15 -2.55 -16.03 -18.31
CA ARG A 15 -1.78 -16.35 -17.09
C ARG A 15 -1.50 -15.10 -16.25
N ILE A 16 -1.46 -13.94 -16.90
CA ILE A 16 -1.17 -12.64 -16.28
C ILE A 16 -2.42 -12.06 -15.60
N ARG A 17 -3.62 -12.62 -15.83
CA ARG A 17 -4.89 -12.12 -15.26
C ARG A 17 -5.14 -12.55 -13.81
N GLN A 18 -4.22 -13.29 -13.19
CA GLN A 18 -4.38 -13.69 -11.79
C GLN A 18 -4.12 -12.50 -10.86
N CYS A 19 -5.22 -11.94 -10.35
CA CYS A 19 -5.22 -10.94 -9.31
C CYS A 19 -5.71 -11.58 -8.02
N ARG A 20 -4.96 -11.44 -6.93
CA ARG A 20 -5.35 -11.90 -5.60
C ARG A 20 -5.64 -10.71 -4.71
N VAL A 21 -6.80 -10.70 -4.06
CA VAL A 21 -7.06 -9.72 -3.00
C VAL A 21 -6.13 -10.03 -1.84
N TYR A 22 -5.26 -9.07 -1.49
CA TYR A 22 -4.32 -9.22 -0.38
C TYR A 22 -4.99 -8.86 0.94
N PHE A 23 -5.57 -7.66 1.04
CA PHE A 23 -6.43 -7.24 2.16
C PHE A 23 -7.26 -6.00 1.80
N THR A 24 -8.17 -5.62 2.71
CA THR A 24 -8.99 -4.42 2.59
C THR A 24 -8.69 -3.45 3.73
N LEU A 25 -8.42 -2.19 3.40
CA LEU A 25 -8.31 -1.09 4.36
C LEU A 25 -9.67 -0.41 4.48
N LYS A 26 -10.23 -0.39 5.68
CA LYS A 26 -11.44 0.37 5.98
C LYS A 26 -11.05 1.79 6.36
N THR A 27 -11.68 2.79 5.74
CA THR A 27 -11.58 4.17 6.21
C THR A 27 -12.77 4.49 7.13
N PHE A 28 -12.69 5.61 7.83
CA PHE A 28 -13.69 6.03 8.82
C PHE A 28 -15.04 6.44 8.19
N GLN A 29 -15.09 6.68 6.87
CA GLN A 29 -16.22 7.33 6.18
C GLN A 29 -16.95 6.41 5.18
N HIS A 30 -17.14 5.13 5.53
CA HIS A 30 -17.77 4.12 4.65
C HIS A 30 -17.07 3.89 3.29
N THR A 31 -15.87 4.45 3.10
CA THR A 31 -15.01 4.16 1.96
C THR A 31 -13.93 3.17 2.38
N GLY A 32 -13.32 2.50 1.41
CA GLY A 32 -12.27 1.52 1.69
C GLY A 32 -11.39 1.32 0.48
N TYR A 33 -10.14 0.93 0.74
CA TYR A 33 -9.21 0.53 -0.29
C TYR A 33 -9.11 -0.99 -0.32
N VAL A 34 -9.10 -1.56 -1.52
CA VAL A 34 -8.81 -2.98 -1.71
C VAL A 34 -7.40 -3.08 -2.27
N VAL A 35 -6.51 -3.72 -1.54
CA VAL A 35 -5.15 -3.96 -1.98
C VAL A 35 -5.11 -5.30 -2.71
N ILE A 36 -4.64 -5.27 -3.95
CA ILE A 36 -4.62 -6.43 -4.85
C ILE A 36 -3.17 -6.72 -5.21
N GLU A 37 -2.77 -7.97 -5.05
CA GLU A 37 -1.53 -8.48 -5.58
C GLU A 37 -1.75 -8.92 -7.03
N THR A 38 -0.90 -8.44 -7.93
CA THR A 38 -1.03 -8.68 -9.37
C THR A 38 0.34 -8.72 -10.04
N HIS A 39 0.37 -9.17 -11.28
CA HIS A 39 1.57 -9.19 -12.10
C HIS A 39 2.06 -7.76 -12.41
N PRO A 40 3.39 -7.50 -12.47
CA PRO A 40 3.93 -6.16 -12.72
C PRO A 40 3.41 -5.46 -13.99
N MET A 41 3.12 -6.23 -15.05
CA MET A 41 2.53 -5.68 -16.28
C MET A 41 1.11 -5.17 -16.06
N VAL A 42 0.27 -5.91 -15.31
CA VAL A 42 -1.09 -5.47 -14.98
C VAL A 42 -1.03 -4.21 -14.14
N ARG A 43 -0.17 -4.21 -13.10
CA ARG A 43 0.05 -3.04 -12.26
C ARG A 43 0.39 -1.80 -13.11
N LYS A 44 1.34 -1.91 -14.04
CA LYS A 44 1.73 -0.80 -14.92
C LYS A 44 0.55 -0.29 -15.75
N SER A 45 -0.20 -1.19 -16.39
CA SER A 45 -1.35 -0.81 -17.23
C SER A 45 -2.47 -0.16 -16.41
N VAL A 46 -2.77 -0.70 -15.23
CA VAL A 46 -3.84 -0.18 -14.35
C VAL A 46 -3.46 1.19 -13.78
N LEU A 47 -2.21 1.40 -13.37
CA LEU A 47 -1.72 2.70 -12.89
C LEU A 47 -1.73 3.77 -13.98
N GLN A 48 -1.39 3.41 -15.22
CA GLN A 48 -1.45 4.35 -16.36
C GLN A 48 -2.88 4.87 -16.62
N GLN A 49 -3.90 4.09 -16.29
CA GLN A 49 -5.29 4.49 -16.47
C GLN A 49 -5.83 5.37 -15.35
N THR A 50 -5.18 5.42 -14.18
CA THR A 50 -5.55 6.17 -12.96
C THR A 50 -6.89 5.78 -12.31
N ARG A 51 -7.81 5.19 -13.08
CA ARG A 51 -9.15 4.77 -12.63
C ARG A 51 -9.52 3.43 -13.23
N LEU A 52 -10.03 2.54 -12.38
CA LEU A 52 -10.58 1.25 -12.77
C LEU A 52 -12.11 1.30 -12.71
N ARG A 53 -12.79 0.89 -13.78
CA ARG A 53 -14.26 0.78 -13.77
C ARG A 53 -14.67 -0.61 -13.33
N ILE A 54 -15.33 -0.72 -12.17
CA ILE A 54 -15.90 -1.96 -11.64
C ILE A 54 -17.42 -1.81 -11.62
N ASN A 55 -18.14 -2.61 -12.41
CA ASN A 55 -19.60 -2.53 -12.59
C ASN A 55 -20.08 -1.12 -13.01
N TRP A 56 -20.63 -0.34 -12.08
CA TRP A 56 -21.15 1.01 -12.27
C TRP A 56 -20.34 2.07 -11.52
N SER A 57 -19.23 1.66 -10.90
CA SER A 57 -18.37 2.53 -10.11
C SER A 57 -17.04 2.75 -10.81
N ALA A 58 -16.53 3.97 -10.74
CA ALA A 58 -15.14 4.27 -11.05
C ALA A 58 -14.36 4.34 -9.73
N CYS A 59 -13.33 3.50 -9.62
CA CYS A 59 -12.45 3.44 -8.45
C CYS A 59 -11.11 4.06 -8.83
N ASP A 60 -10.62 5.01 -8.03
CA ASP A 60 -9.26 5.52 -8.20
C ASP A 60 -8.26 4.41 -7.89
N VAL A 61 -7.18 4.37 -8.65
CA VAL A 61 -6.10 3.40 -8.52
C VAL A 61 -4.84 4.15 -8.08
N ASP A 62 -4.21 3.64 -7.04
CA ASP A 62 -2.90 4.11 -6.59
C ASP A 62 -2.01 2.93 -6.19
N ASP A 63 -0.71 3.21 -6.13
CA ASP A 63 0.27 2.28 -5.64
C ASP A 63 0.24 2.18 -4.12
N PHE A 64 0.13 0.94 -3.63
CA PHE A 64 0.20 0.68 -2.21
C PHE A 64 1.65 0.41 -1.78
N LEU A 65 2.27 1.38 -1.11
CA LEU A 65 3.61 1.27 -0.53
C LEU A 65 3.50 1.16 1.00
N ILE A 66 3.90 0.01 1.57
CA ILE A 66 4.08 -0.11 3.03
C ILE A 66 5.45 0.46 3.36
N ILE A 67 5.48 1.72 3.79
CA ILE A 67 6.67 2.28 4.41
C ILE A 67 6.65 1.89 5.89
N ASN A 68 7.40 0.85 6.25
CA ASN A 68 7.54 0.45 7.64
C ASN A 68 8.56 1.37 8.33
N ARG A 69 8.09 2.15 9.30
CA ARG A 69 8.93 2.98 10.16
C ARG A 69 9.20 2.23 11.46
N CYS A 70 10.46 2.03 11.79
CA CYS A 70 10.89 1.43 13.04
C CYS A 70 10.43 2.29 14.22
N SER A 71 9.69 1.70 15.17
CA SER A 71 9.24 2.40 16.37
C SER A 71 10.38 2.66 17.36
N ASN A 72 11.55 2.01 17.21
CA ASN A 72 12.68 2.25 18.10
C ASN A 72 13.51 3.47 17.66
N CYS A 73 13.98 3.49 16.41
CA CYS A 73 14.91 4.52 15.91
C CYS A 73 14.29 5.51 14.90
N LEU A 74 12.99 5.39 14.61
CA LEU A 74 12.23 6.24 13.67
C LEU A 74 12.68 6.20 12.20
N GLU A 75 13.65 5.36 11.85
CA GLU A 75 14.08 5.15 10.46
C GLU A 75 13.23 4.10 9.73
N TYR A 76 13.42 4.00 8.43
CA TYR A 76 12.68 3.11 7.54
C TYR A 76 13.41 1.77 7.30
N ASN A 77 12.72 0.83 6.65
CA ASN A 77 13.25 -0.44 6.13
C ASN A 77 13.61 -1.52 7.17
N HIS A 78 13.24 -1.35 8.44
CA HIS A 78 13.38 -2.42 9.44
C HIS A 78 12.30 -2.33 10.52
N ARG A 79 12.07 -3.44 11.21
CA ARG A 79 11.16 -3.51 12.37
C ARG A 79 11.92 -3.19 13.65
N ALA A 80 11.21 -2.77 14.69
CA ALA A 80 11.81 -2.54 15.99
C ALA A 80 12.46 -3.81 16.57
N ASP A 81 11.88 -4.98 16.28
CA ASP A 81 12.39 -6.29 16.70
C ASP A 81 13.77 -6.63 16.08
N GLU A 82 14.11 -6.02 14.95
CA GLU A 82 15.37 -6.20 14.21
C GLU A 82 16.29 -4.98 14.37
N CYS A 83 15.93 -4.03 15.24
CA CYS A 83 16.62 -2.75 15.36
C CYS A 83 17.82 -2.85 16.31
N ASN A 84 19.01 -2.51 15.80
CA ASN A 84 20.25 -2.43 16.58
C ASN A 84 20.63 -0.98 16.97
N LYS A 85 19.73 -0.02 16.79
CA LYS A 85 19.98 1.41 17.03
C LYS A 85 19.46 1.85 18.40
N PRO A 86 19.99 2.94 18.98
CA PRO A 86 19.46 3.48 20.22
C PRO A 86 18.02 3.97 20.03
N THR A 87 17.22 3.90 21.09
CA THR A 87 15.86 4.41 21.09
C THR A 87 15.87 5.92 20.89
N THR A 88 15.09 6.39 19.92
CA THR A 88 14.87 7.81 19.64
C THR A 88 13.51 8.26 20.17
N CYS A 89 13.44 9.49 20.66
CA CYS A 89 12.19 10.10 21.13
C CYS A 89 11.26 10.41 19.95
N PHE A 90 10.02 9.89 20.00
CA PHE A 90 8.99 10.17 18.99
C PHE A 90 8.63 11.65 18.83
N HIS A 91 8.86 12.47 19.86
CA HIS A 91 8.49 13.88 19.85
C HIS A 91 9.58 14.78 19.26
N CYS A 92 10.86 14.53 19.56
CA CYS A 92 11.96 15.40 19.15
C CYS A 92 12.97 14.74 18.20
N SER A 93 12.80 13.45 17.88
CA SER A 93 13.74 12.64 17.09
C SER A 93 15.17 12.60 17.64
N GLY A 94 15.38 13.09 18.87
CA GLY A 94 16.65 12.99 19.60
C GLY A 94 16.79 11.67 20.35
N GLU A 95 17.90 11.48 21.03
CA GLU A 95 18.12 10.32 21.91
C GLU A 95 17.05 10.26 23.01
N TYR A 96 16.41 9.09 23.16
CA TYR A 96 15.47 8.86 24.24
C TYR A 96 16.24 8.75 25.56
N LYS A 97 16.19 9.82 26.37
CA LYS A 97 16.59 9.76 27.78
C LYS A 97 15.37 9.28 28.57
N GLY A 98 15.55 8.24 29.40
CA GLY A 98 14.47 7.57 30.13
C GLY A 98 13.61 8.49 31.01
N LYS A 99 12.58 7.91 31.65
CA LYS A 99 11.51 8.58 32.43
C LYS A 99 12.02 9.43 33.61
N ASP A 100 12.63 10.58 33.35
CA ASP A 100 12.99 11.61 34.33
C ASP A 100 12.86 13.02 33.72
N GLY A 101 11.83 13.27 32.91
CA GLY A 101 11.70 14.55 32.21
C GLY A 101 10.33 14.79 31.59
N SER A 102 9.30 14.82 32.43
CA SER A 102 7.99 15.43 32.13
C SER A 102 7.71 16.53 33.15
#